data_AF-A0A960MAR4-F1
#
_entry.id   AF-A0A960MAR4-F1
#
_cell.length_a   1.000
_cell.length_b   1.000
_cell.length_c   1.000
_cell.angle_alpha   90.00
_cell.angle_beta   90.00
_cell.angle_gamma   90.00
#
_symmetry.space_group_name_H-M   'P 1'
#
loop_
_entity.id
_entity.type
_entity.pdbx_description
1 polymer ?
#
loop_
_entity_poly.entity_id
_entity_poly.type
_entity_poly.pdbx_seq_one_letter_code
_entity_poly.pdbx_strand_id
1 'polypeptide(L)' 'NKTKGMNIVESSEKIYLSKIFKWYSDDFSPSVKEWLETNKYITQQELSYKTGYLKYDWSLNSAN' A
#
# COMPACT_ATOMS: atom_id res chain seq x y z
N ASN A 1 -4.01 -6.35 -12.02
CA ASN A 1 -2.73 -6.35 -11.28
C ASN A 1 -2.90 -5.81 -9.85
N LYS A 2 -3.95 -6.26 -9.12
CA LYS A 2 -4.32 -5.77 -7.77
C LYS A 2 -3.45 -6.33 -6.63
N THR A 3 -2.44 -7.14 -6.94
CA THR A 3 -1.83 -8.07 -5.98
C THR A 3 -0.33 -7.87 -5.72
N LYS A 4 0.36 -6.98 -6.45
CA LYS A 4 1.84 -6.89 -6.34
C LYS A 4 2.36 -5.75 -5.47
N GLY A 5 1.57 -4.70 -5.24
CA GLY A 5 2.04 -3.49 -4.55
C GLY A 5 1.22 -3.02 -3.37
N MET A 6 -0.03 -3.49 -3.23
CA MET A 6 -0.96 -3.05 -2.19
C MET A 6 -1.97 -4.16 -1.88
N ASN A 7 -2.38 -4.27 -0.62
CA ASN A 7 -3.46 -5.14 -0.17
C ASN A 7 -4.31 -4.40 0.88
N ILE A 8 -5.63 -4.43 0.73
CA ILE A 8 -6.56 -3.80 1.68
C ILE A 8 -7.28 -4.91 2.44
N VAL A 9 -7.23 -4.85 3.77
CA VAL A 9 -7.86 -5.82 4.67
C VAL A 9 -8.94 -5.11 5.46
N GLU A 10 -10.15 -5.07 4.89
CA GLU A 10 -11.32 -4.39 5.45
C GLU A 10 -11.67 -4.88 6.86
N SER A 11 -11.60 -6.19 7.11
CA SER A 11 -11.90 -6.78 8.43
C SER A 11 -11.01 -6.30 9.57
N SER A 12 -9.85 -5.73 9.25
CA SER A 12 -8.88 -5.21 10.23
C SER A 12 -8.58 -3.73 10.05
N GLU A 13 -9.30 -3.06 9.14
CA GLU A 13 -9.11 -1.65 8.77
C GLU A 13 -7.62 -1.33 8.50
N LYS A 14 -6.98 -2.15 7.66
CA LYS A 14 -5.55 -2.03 7.35
C LYS A 14 -5.29 -2.00 5.85
N ILE A 15 -4.39 -1.11 5.45
CA ILE A 15 -3.82 -1.05 4.11
C ILE A 15 -2.36 -1.48 4.22
N TYR A 16 -2.02 -2.57 3.56
CA TYR A 16 -0.65 -3.03 3.40
C TYR A 16 -0.07 -2.50 2.09
N LEU A 17 1.01 -1.75 2.18
CA LEU A 17 1.73 -1.18 1.05
C LEU A 17 3.04 -1.91 0.83
N SER A 18 3.49 -1.96 -0.43
CA SER A 18 4.87 -2.37 -0.71
C SER A 18 5.85 -1.41 -0.03
N LYS A 19 7.02 -1.92 0.36
CA LYS A 19 8.11 -1.11 0.94
C LYS A 19 8.60 -0.02 -0.02
N ILE A 20 8.30 -0.09 -1.32
CA ILE A 20 8.61 0.98 -2.27
C ILE A 20 7.98 2.31 -1.84
N PHE A 21 6.76 2.29 -1.31
CA PHE A 21 6.10 3.49 -0.77
C PHE A 21 6.77 4.03 0.49
N LYS A 22 7.57 3.22 1.18
CA LYS A 22 8.42 3.67 2.29
C LYS A 22 9.70 4.34 1.77
N TRP A 23 10.32 3.76 0.76
CA TRP A 23 11.60 4.24 0.23
C TRP A 23 11.45 5.52 -0.59
N TYR A 24 10.32 5.68 -1.27
CA TYR A 24 10.01 6.85 -2.09
C TYR A 24 8.86 7.66 -1.49
N SER A 25 8.69 7.66 -0.16
CA SER A 25 7.57 8.36 0.50
C SER A 25 7.49 9.84 0.13
N ASP A 26 8.64 10.46 -0.10
CA ASP A 26 8.76 11.89 -0.39
C ASP A 26 8.25 12.24 -1.81
N ASP A 27 8.20 11.27 -2.71
CA ASP A 27 7.63 11.44 -4.06
C ASP A 27 6.09 11.43 -4.04
N PHE A 28 5.47 10.97 -2.94
CA PHE A 28 4.02 10.87 -2.79
C PHE A 28 3.46 11.98 -1.89
N SER A 29 3.63 13.24 -2.32
CA SER A 29 3.11 14.41 -1.61
C SER A 29 1.57 14.50 -1.71
N PRO A 30 0.86 14.92 -0.64
CA PRO A 30 1.35 15.33 0.68
C PRO A 30 1.67 14.14 1.62
N SER A 31 1.03 13.00 1.38
CA SER A 31 1.34 11.73 2.01
C SER A 31 0.93 10.58 1.08
N VAL A 32 1.54 9.41 1.27
CA VAL A 32 1.21 8.22 0.47
C VAL A 32 -0.30 7.90 0.48
N LYS A 33 -0.98 8.07 1.63
CA LYS A 33 -2.42 7.79 1.71
C LYS A 33 -3.26 8.79 0.93
N GLU A 34 -2.96 10.07 1.04
CA GLU A 34 -3.66 11.12 0.29
C GLU A 34 -3.41 10.98 -1.20
N TRP A 35 -2.19 10.62 -1.60
CA TRP A 35 -1.87 10.32 -2.98
C TRP A 35 -2.69 9.12 -3.49
N LEU A 36 -2.81 8.05 -2.70
CA LEU A 36 -3.62 6.89 -3.06
C LEU A 36 -5.11 7.24 -3.20
N GLU A 37 -5.64 8.09 -2.33
CA GLU A 37 -7.04 8.54 -2.37
C GLU A 37 -7.29 9.47 -3.57
N THR A 38 -6.40 10.43 -3.81
CA THR A 38 -6.46 11.35 -4.97
C THR A 38 -6.43 10.58 -6.30
N ASN A 39 -5.62 9.52 -6.36
CA ASN A 39 -5.54 8.64 -7.54
C ASN A 39 -6.61 7.52 -7.56
N LYS A 40 -7.56 7.54 -6.62
CA LYS A 40 -8.69 6.59 -6.51
C LYS A 40 -8.27 5.12 -6.35
N TYR A 41 -7.11 4.87 -5.75
CA TYR A 41 -6.68 3.53 -5.35
C TYR A 41 -7.30 3.09 -4.02
N ILE A 42 -7.65 4.06 -3.17
CA ILE A 42 -8.42 3.87 -1.94
C ILE A 42 -9.56 4.88 -1.90
N THR A 43 -10.59 4.56 -1.14
CA THR A 43 -11.75 5.40 -0.85
C THR A 43 -11.47 6.31 0.35
N GLN A 44 -12.34 7.32 0.52
CA GLN A 44 -12.23 8.22 1.66
C GLN A 44 -12.45 7.51 3.02
N GLN A 45 -13.23 6.43 3.05
CA GLN A 45 -13.37 5.58 4.23
C GLN A 45 -12.02 4.91 4.59
N GLU A 46 -11.34 4.37 3.59
CA GLU A 46 -10.06 3.67 3.75
C GLU A 46 -8.90 4.61 4.11
N LEU A 47 -9.04 5.93 3.96
CA LEU A 47 -8.06 6.92 4.43
C LEU A 47 -7.81 6.80 5.95
N SER A 48 -8.87 6.43 6.69
CA SER A 48 -8.84 6.19 8.15
C SER A 48 -8.09 4.91 8.55
N TYR A 49 -7.87 3.98 7.60
CA TYR A 49 -7.26 2.69 7.88
C TYR A 49 -5.79 2.85 8.28
N LYS A 50 -5.32 1.93 9.12
CA LYS A 50 -3.90 1.89 9.51
C LYS A 50 -3.07 1.40 8.34
N THR A 51 -1.93 2.04 8.10
CA THR A 51 -0.98 1.58 7.09
C THR A 51 0.01 0.61 7.70
N GLY A 52 0.31 -0.45 6.96
CA GLY A 52 1.38 -1.40 7.23
C GLY A 52 2.17 -1.66 5.96
N TYR A 53 3.27 -2.39 6.08
CA TYR A 53 4.03 -2.81 4.91
C TYR A 53 3.85 -4.30 4.67
N LEU A 54 3.69 -4.68 3.40
CA LEU A 54 3.73 -6.07 2.99
C LEU A 54 5.06 -6.69 3.47
N LYS A 55 4.97 -7.86 4.10
CA LYS A 55 6.16 -8.66 4.38
C LYS A 55 6.76 -9.02 3.02
N TYR A 56 8.06 -8.80 2.88
CA TYR A 56 8.75 -9.13 1.64
C TYR A 56 8.67 -10.64 1.44
N ASP A 57 7.96 -11.05 0.40
CA ASP A 57 7.87 -12.46 0.05
C ASP A 57 9.04 -12.79 -0.87
N TRP A 58 10.10 -13.34 -0.27
CA TRP A 58 11.29 -13.81 -1.00
C TRP A 58 10.97 -14.94 -1.99
N SER A 59 9.79 -15.57 -1.89
CA SER A 59 9.34 -16.58 -2.86
C SER A 59 9.12 -16.01 -4.27
N LEU A 60 8.85 -14.71 -4.38
CA LEU A 60 8.65 -14.03 -5.68
C LEU A 60 9.96 -13.83 -6.46
N ASN A 61 11.11 -13.83 -5.78
CA ASN A 61 12.43 -13.82 -6.41
C ASN A 61 12.97 -15.24 -6.64
N SER A 62 12.32 -16.27 -6.11
CA SER A 62 12.60 -17.67 -6.49
C SER A 62 11.86 -17.97 -7.79
N ALA A 63 12.13 -17.16 -8.81
CA ALA A 63 11.96 -17.60 -10.17
C ALA A 63 13.05 -18.66 -10.41
N ASN A 64 12.63 -19.92 -10.33
CA ASN A 64 13.29 -21.04 -10.99
C ASN A 64 13.26 -20.82 -12.50
#